data_AF-A0A969MB74-F1
#
_entry.id   AF-A0A969MB74-F1
#
_cell.length_a   1.000
_cell.length_b   1.000
_cell.length_c   1.000
_cell.angle_alpha   90.00
_cell.angle_beta   90.00
_cell.angle_gamma   90.00
#
_symmetry.space_group_name_H-M   'P 1'
#
loop_
_entity.id
_entity.type
_entity.pdbx_description
1 polymer ?
#
loop_
_entity_poly.entity_id
_entity_poly.type
_entity_poly.pdbx_seq_one_letter_code
_entity_poly.pdbx_strand_id
1 'polypeptide(L)'
;MTQFIALLISLAIEIPIILLLIHFLQGFSSFLEFVGMFALACSTTLLTHSIAWTSNQIVILYLLSPVRIIIIEAIVICIEAFLYSQVLNLGWKKGFYLSLIANIASYCGGIIISHFI
;
A
#
# COMPACT_ATOMS: atom_id res chain seq x y z
N MET A 1 3.94 10.12 15.51
CA MET A 1 4.54 10.13 14.16
C MET A 1 3.82 11.14 13.27
N THR A 2 4.55 11.91 12.45
CA THR A 2 3.95 12.85 11.48
C THR A 2 3.47 12.12 10.23
N GLN A 3 2.52 12.71 9.49
CA GLN A 3 2.03 12.16 8.21
C GLN A 3 3.16 11.88 7.22
N PHE A 4 4.14 12.78 7.16
CA PHE A 4 5.27 12.66 6.25
C PHE A 4 6.18 11.47 6.59
N ILE A 5 6.46 11.25 7.88
CA ILE A 5 7.25 10.09 8.31
C ILE A 5 6.50 8.79 8.02
N ALA A 6 5.19 8.75 8.28
CA ALA A 6 4.33 7.60 7.96
C ALA A 6 4.37 7.25 6.47
N LEU A 7 4.30 8.27 5.61
CA LEU A 7 4.37 8.10 4.17
C LEU A 7 5.73 7.53 3.74
N LEU A 8 6.83 8.07 4.28
CA LEU A 8 8.17 7.57 3.96
C LEU A 8 8.35 6.10 4.35
N ILE A 9 7.83 5.70 5.52
CA ILE A 9 7.86 4.30 5.96
C ILE A 9 7.04 3.43 5.02
N SER A 10 5.83 3.86 4.67
CA SER A 10 4.94 3.12 3.76
C SER A 10 5.61 2.91 2.40
N LEU A 11 6.17 3.98 1.80
CA LEU A 11 6.92 3.89 0.54
C LEU A 11 8.13 2.95 0.66
N ALA A 12 8.91 3.07 1.74
CA ALA A 12 10.12 2.27 1.94
C ALA A 12 9.83 0.77 2.08
N ILE A 13 8.64 0.40 2.59
CA ILE A 13 8.25 -0.99 2.80
C ILE A 13 7.47 -1.54 1.60
N GLU A 14 6.45 -0.81 1.15
CA GLU A 14 5.52 -1.29 0.14
C GLU A 14 6.19 -1.41 -1.22
N ILE A 15 6.97 -0.41 -1.65
CA ILE A 15 7.52 -0.40 -3.02
C ILE A 15 8.42 -1.62 -3.27
N PRO A 16 9.40 -1.96 -2.41
CA PRO A 16 10.22 -3.16 -2.61
C PRO A 16 9.39 -4.44 -2.65
N ILE A 17 8.36 -4.55 -1.79
CA ILE A 17 7.50 -5.73 -1.71
C ILE A 17 6.66 -5.87 -2.98
N ILE A 18 6.04 -4.77 -3.43
CA ILE A 18 5.25 -4.74 -4.66
C ILE A 18 6.12 -5.13 -5.85
N LEU A 19 7.30 -4.52 -5.99
CA LEU A 19 8.22 -4.83 -7.10
C LEU A 19 8.69 -6.28 -7.07
N LEU A 20 9.02 -6.81 -5.89
CA LEU A 20 9.42 -8.20 -5.71
C LEU A 20 8.28 -9.16 -6.09
N LEU A 21 7.05 -8.88 -5.64
CA LEU A 21 5.89 -9.70 -5.98
C LEU A 21 5.54 -9.63 -7.47
N ILE A 22 5.58 -8.44 -8.09
CA ILE A 22 5.37 -8.30 -9.55
C ILE A 22 6.43 -9.11 -10.30
N HIS A 23 7.69 -9.00 -9.89
CA HIS A 23 8.77 -9.76 -10.50
C HIS A 23 8.50 -11.28 -10.47
N PHE A 24 8.00 -11.80 -9.35
CA PHE A 24 7.62 -13.22 -9.27
C PHE A 24 6.36 -13.59 -10.07
N LEU A 25 5.43 -12.66 -10.26
CA LEU A 25 4.16 -12.94 -10.93
C LEU A 25 4.21 -12.83 -12.46
N GLN A 26 5.03 -11.92 -12.99
CA GLN A 26 5.12 -11.64 -14.43
C GLN A 26 6.56 -11.46 -14.93
N GLY A 27 7.52 -11.17 -14.05
CA GLY A 27 8.87 -10.77 -14.43
C GLY A 27 8.95 -9.32 -14.93
N PHE A 28 10.17 -8.86 -15.18
CA PHE A 28 10.41 -7.59 -15.87
C PHE A 28 11.16 -7.88 -17.16
N SER A 29 10.61 -7.44 -18.29
CA SER A 29 11.21 -7.66 -19.62
C SER A 29 12.17 -6.55 -19.99
N SER A 30 12.02 -5.36 -19.38
CA SER A 30 12.85 -4.19 -19.66
C SER A 30 13.01 -3.26 -18.44
N PHE A 31 14.04 -2.41 -18.48
CA PHE A 31 14.21 -1.35 -17.48
C PHE A 31 13.05 -0.36 -17.48
N LEU A 32 12.46 -0.09 -18.65
CA LEU A 32 11.33 0.83 -18.79
C LEU A 32 10.07 0.28 -18.10
N GLU A 33 9.84 -1.04 -18.18
CA GLU A 33 8.80 -1.71 -17.40
C GLU A 33 9.06 -1.58 -15.90
N PHE A 34 10.28 -1.84 -15.44
CA PHE A 34 10.64 -1.69 -14.03
C PHE A 34 10.36 -0.27 -13.50
N VAL A 35 10.76 0.76 -14.24
CA VAL A 35 10.49 2.17 -13.89
C VAL A 35 8.98 2.45 -13.89
N GLY A 36 8.24 1.90 -14.87
CA GLY A 36 6.77 2.00 -14.91
C GLY A 36 6.11 1.39 -13.68
N MET A 37 6.56 0.20 -13.25
CA MET A 37 6.03 -0.47 -12.05
C MET A 37 6.40 0.27 -10.77
N PHE A 38 7.62 0.81 -10.69
CA PHE A 38 8.03 1.66 -9.57
C PHE A 38 7.15 2.91 -9.47
N ALA A 39 6.92 3.60 -10.59
CA ALA A 39 6.07 4.78 -10.63
C ALA A 39 4.61 4.46 -10.26
N LEU A 40 4.08 3.31 -10.72
CA LEU A 40 2.75 2.84 -10.35
C LEU A 40 2.66 2.57 -8.84
N ALA A 41 3.62 1.85 -8.27
CA ALA A 41 3.64 1.56 -6.84
C ALA A 41 3.68 2.86 -6.01
N CYS A 42 4.62 3.77 -6.32
CA CYS A 42 4.73 5.07 -5.68
C CYS A 42 3.44 5.89 -5.75
N SER A 43 2.86 6.03 -6.94
CA SER A 43 1.64 6.83 -7.14
C SER A 43 0.43 6.23 -6.43
N THR A 44 0.33 4.90 -6.42
CA THR A 44 -0.73 4.18 -5.73
C THR A 44 -0.62 4.40 -4.22
N THR A 45 0.54 4.14 -3.61
CA THR A 45 0.79 4.39 -2.18
C THR A 45 0.59 5.86 -1.81
N LEU A 46 1.04 6.81 -2.63
CA LEU A 46 0.83 8.25 -2.38
C LEU A 46 -0.66 8.60 -2.31
N LEU A 47 -1.45 8.07 -3.23
CA LEU A 47 -2.88 8.27 -3.29
C LEU A 47 -3.56 7.64 -2.07
N THR A 48 -3.32 6.36 -1.82
CA THR A 48 -4.01 5.61 -0.76
C THR A 48 -3.57 6.04 0.63
N HIS A 49 -2.31 6.37 0.84
CA HIS A 49 -1.83 6.90 2.12
C HIS A 49 -2.51 8.24 2.48
N SER A 50 -2.67 9.14 1.50
CA SER A 50 -3.37 10.42 1.74
C SER A 50 -4.84 10.22 2.13
N ILE A 51 -5.50 9.24 1.52
CA ILE A 51 -6.88 8.85 1.82
C ILE A 51 -6.95 8.22 3.21
N ALA A 52 -6.06 7.27 3.52
CA ALA A 52 -6.01 6.58 4.80
C ALA A 52 -5.79 7.55 5.96
N TRP A 53 -4.82 8.46 5.82
CA TRP A 53 -4.51 9.46 6.84
C TRP A 53 -5.70 10.39 7.09
N THR A 54 -6.25 11.00 6.03
CA THR A 54 -7.38 11.93 6.14
C THR A 54 -8.61 11.25 6.73
N SER A 55 -8.91 10.02 6.28
CA SER A 55 -10.03 9.23 6.78
C SER A 55 -9.85 8.89 8.26
N ASN A 56 -8.64 8.51 8.68
CA ASN A 56 -8.33 8.22 10.07
C ASN A 56 -8.59 9.45 10.97
N GLN A 57 -8.20 10.65 10.53
CA GLN A 57 -8.43 11.89 11.29
C GLN A 57 -9.93 12.23 11.43
N ILE A 58 -10.72 12.00 10.38
CA ILE A 58 -12.17 12.27 10.40
C ILE A 58 -12.91 11.27 11.32
N VAL A 59 -12.53 9.99 11.24
CA VAL A 59 -13.29 8.90 11.87
C VAL A 59 -12.78 8.59 13.30
N ILE A 60 -11.69 9.23 13.75
CA ILE A 60 -11.06 8.97 15.05
C ILE A 60 -12.00 9.10 16.24
N LEU A 61 -12.97 10.03 16.16
CA LEU A 61 -13.91 10.32 17.24
C LEU A 61 -15.12 9.37 17.26
N TYR A 62 -15.37 8.63 16.19
CA TYR A 62 -16.60 7.86 16.01
C TYR A 62 -16.40 6.35 16.13
N LEU A 63 -15.19 5.85 15.88
CA LEU A 63 -14.88 4.43 15.87
C LEU A 63 -13.71 4.09 16.80
N LEU A 64 -13.84 2.93 17.46
CA LEU A 64 -12.75 2.30 18.20
C LEU A 64 -11.56 2.02 17.28
N SER A 65 -10.36 2.16 17.83
CA SER A 65 -9.09 2.03 17.09
C SER A 65 -9.01 0.79 16.18
N PRO A 66 -9.24 -0.46 16.65
CA PRO A 66 -9.09 -1.63 15.79
C PRO A 66 -10.11 -1.67 14.64
N VAL A 67 -11.35 -1.27 14.90
CA VAL A 67 -12.42 -1.24 13.89
C VAL A 67 -12.11 -0.21 12.81
N ARG A 68 -11.67 0.98 13.23
CA ARG A 68 -11.29 2.07 12.32
C ARG A 68 -10.17 1.65 11.39
N ILE A 69 -9.11 1.03 11.93
CA ILE A 69 -7.96 0.56 11.14
C ILE A 69 -8.43 -0.46 10.11
N ILE A 70 -9.16 -1.51 10.54
CA ILE A 70 -9.61 -2.57 9.62
C ILE A 70 -10.42 -2.01 8.45
N ILE A 71 -11.32 -1.06 8.71
CA ILE A 71 -12.15 -0.45 7.65
C ILE A 71 -11.29 0.35 6.67
N ILE A 72 -10.39 1.20 7.18
CA ILE A 72 -9.53 2.04 6.35
C ILE A 72 -8.61 1.17 5.49
N GLU A 73 -7.94 0.19 6.10
CA GLU A 73 -7.05 -0.74 5.40
C GLU A 73 -7.81 -1.55 4.34
N ALA A 74 -9.03 -2.02 4.64
CA ALA A 74 -9.84 -2.74 3.66
C ALA A 74 -10.16 -1.87 2.43
N ILE A 75 -10.48 -0.59 2.63
CA ILE A 75 -10.75 0.36 1.54
C ILE A 75 -9.47 0.60 0.73
N VAL A 76 -8.34 0.84 1.40
CA VAL A 76 -7.03 1.01 0.76
C VAL A 76 -6.73 -0.21 -0.10
N ILE A 77 -6.79 -1.41 0.48
CA ILE A 77 -6.50 -2.66 -0.22
C ILE A 77 -7.37 -2.82 -1.46
N CYS A 78 -8.66 -2.46 -1.39
CA CYS A 78 -9.55 -2.55 -2.54
C CYS A 78 -9.18 -1.56 -3.65
N ILE A 79 -8.83 -0.31 -3.31
CA ILE A 79 -8.43 0.71 -4.28
C ILE A 79 -7.14 0.29 -4.99
N GLU A 80 -6.12 -0.13 -4.23
CA GLU A 80 -4.85 -0.54 -4.81
C GLU A 80 -4.98 -1.83 -5.62
N ALA A 81 -5.73 -2.82 -5.11
CA ALA A 81 -6.01 -4.05 -5.85
C ALA A 81 -6.68 -3.76 -7.19
N PHE A 82 -7.62 -2.81 -7.22
CA PHE A 82 -8.23 -2.35 -8.45
C PHE A 82 -7.19 -1.74 -9.39
N LEU A 83 -6.40 -0.76 -8.92
CA LEU A 83 -5.36 -0.09 -9.71
C LEU A 83 -4.34 -1.09 -10.27
N TYR A 84 -3.81 -1.98 -9.45
CA TYR A 84 -2.87 -3.02 -9.88
C TYR A 84 -3.51 -4.00 -10.86
N SER A 85 -4.76 -4.42 -10.63
CA SER A 85 -5.43 -5.35 -11.55
C SER A 85 -5.66 -4.76 -12.94
N GLN A 86 -6.02 -3.47 -13.01
CA GLN A 86 -6.30 -2.78 -14.27
C GLN A 86 -5.02 -2.40 -15.02
N VAL A 87 -4.06 -1.81 -14.32
CA VAL A 87 -2.84 -1.30 -14.96
C VAL A 87 -1.86 -2.42 -15.30
N LEU A 88 -1.77 -3.46 -14.47
CA LEU A 88 -0.82 -4.57 -14.66
C LEU A 88 -1.42 -5.77 -15.39
N ASN A 89 -2.71 -5.71 -15.75
CA ASN A 89 -3.45 -6.82 -16.35
C ASN A 89 -3.30 -8.14 -15.55
N LEU A 90 -3.18 -8.03 -14.22
CA LEU A 90 -2.88 -9.15 -13.32
C LEU A 90 -4.11 -10.03 -13.01
N GLY A 91 -5.29 -9.60 -13.43
CA GLY A 91 -6.55 -10.17 -12.94
C GLY A 91 -6.80 -9.79 -11.48
N TRP A 92 -8.07 -9.69 -11.09
CA TRP A 92 -8.46 -9.14 -9.79
C TRP A 92 -7.86 -9.89 -8.59
N LYS A 93 -7.73 -11.22 -8.67
CA LYS A 93 -7.18 -12.05 -7.58
C LYS A 93 -5.73 -11.69 -7.27
N LYS A 94 -4.88 -11.58 -8.29
CA LYS A 94 -3.46 -11.27 -8.09
C LYS A 94 -3.26 -9.83 -7.63
N GLY A 95 -4.03 -8.88 -8.19
CA GLY A 95 -4.03 -7.49 -7.71
C GLY A 95 -4.40 -7.39 -6.23
N PHE A 96 -5.41 -8.16 -5.80
CA PHE A 96 -5.81 -8.23 -4.40
C PHE A 96 -4.72 -8.83 -3.50
N TYR A 97 -4.13 -9.95 -3.88
CA TYR A 97 -3.02 -10.54 -3.10
C TYR A 97 -1.83 -9.60 -2.98
N LEU A 98 -1.51 -8.89 -4.06
CA LEU A 98 -0.38 -7.97 -4.09
C LEU A 98 -0.59 -6.81 -3.11
N SER A 99 -1.75 -6.16 -3.17
CA SER A 99 -2.08 -5.07 -2.25
C SER A 99 -2.19 -5.57 -0.80
N LEU A 100 -2.83 -6.72 -0.57
CA LEU A 100 -2.97 -7.29 0.77
C LEU A 100 -1.61 -7.54 1.44
N ILE A 101 -0.66 -8.16 0.74
CA ILE A 101 0.67 -8.47 1.28
C ILE A 101 1.45 -7.18 1.55
N ALA A 102 1.41 -6.22 0.62
CA ALA A 102 2.10 -4.94 0.78
C ALA A 102 1.58 -4.16 2.00
N ASN A 103 0.26 -4.04 2.15
CA ASN A 103 -0.35 -3.32 3.28
C ASN A 103 -0.11 -4.03 4.62
N ILE A 104 -0.19 -5.36 4.68
CA ILE A 104 0.13 -6.10 5.91
C ILE A 104 1.58 -5.84 6.34
N ALA A 105 2.51 -5.89 5.39
CA ALA A 105 3.92 -5.62 5.69
C ALA A 105 4.17 -4.18 6.11
N SER A 106 3.53 -3.21 5.42
CA SER A 106 3.57 -1.79 5.75
C SER A 106 3.04 -1.51 7.15
N TYR A 107 1.88 -2.06 7.48
CA TYR A 107 1.25 -1.95 8.79
C TYR A 107 2.12 -2.55 9.90
N CYS A 108 2.59 -3.79 9.74
CA CYS A 108 3.46 -4.45 10.70
C CYS A 108 4.78 -3.70 10.88
N GLY A 109 5.42 -3.28 9.80
CA GLY A 109 6.65 -2.50 9.85
C GLY A 109 6.45 -1.13 10.50
N GLY A 110 5.34 -0.46 10.21
CA GLY A 110 4.93 0.79 10.85
C GLY A 110 4.75 0.63 12.36
N ILE A 111 4.08 -0.44 12.82
CA ILE A 111 3.96 -0.75 14.25
C ILE A 111 5.33 -0.94 14.88
N ILE A 112 6.19 -1.78 14.28
CA ILE A 112 7.51 -2.08 14.82
C ILE A 112 8.33 -0.79 14.95
N ILE A 113 8.41 0.00 13.88
CA ILE A 113 9.17 1.26 13.87
C ILE A 113 8.61 2.25 14.90
N SER A 114 7.28 2.33 15.05
CA SER A 114 6.65 3.22 16.04
C SER A 114 6.96 2.87 17.49
N HIS A 115 7.46 1.66 17.78
CA HIS A 115 7.93 1.31 19.13
C HIS A 115 9.35 1.85 19.40
N PHE A 116 10.11 2.21 18.36
CA PHE A 116 11.49 2.69 18.47
C PHE A 116 11.65 4.20 18.30
N ILE A 117 10.61 4.90 17.84
CA ILE A 117 10.60 6.35 17.57
C ILE A 117 9.46 7.02 18.35
#